data_AF-A0A2D4LM98-F1
#
_entry.id   AF-A0A2D4LM98-F1
#
_cell.length_a   1.000
_cell.length_b   1.000
_cell.length_c   1.000
_cell.angle_alpha   90.00
_cell.angle_beta   90.00
_cell.angle_gamma   90.00
#
_symmetry.space_group_name_H-M   'P 1'
#
loop_
_entity.id
_entity.type
_entity.pdbx_description
1 polymer ?
#
loop_
_entity_poly.entity_id
_entity_poly.type
_entity_poly.pdbx_seq_one_letter_code
_entity_poly.pdbx_strand_id
1 'polypeptide(L)'
;YKKDVETLEKVQRRATRMIRGLETKTYEERLQELGMASLVKRRTKGDMIAVFQYLRGCHREEGVKLFSKVPVGQTRNNGWKLNKERFNLEIRRNFLTVRTINQWNRS
;
A
#
# COMPACT_ATOMS: atom_id res chain seq x y z
N TYR A 1 7.89 1.06 9.01
CA TYR A 1 6.91 1.79 8.18
C TYR A 1 7.38 3.17 7.78
N LYS A 2 7.41 4.19 8.68
CA LYS A 2 7.88 5.54 8.30
C LYS A 2 9.30 5.51 7.73
N LYS A 3 10.22 4.76 8.37
CA LYS A 3 11.59 4.56 7.88
C LYS A 3 11.65 3.87 6.51
N ASP A 4 10.91 2.77 6.31
CA ASP A 4 10.91 2.05 5.01
C ASP A 4 10.32 2.91 3.88
N VAL A 5 9.24 3.64 4.19
CA VAL A 5 8.59 4.60 3.30
C VAL A 5 9.55 5.73 2.93
N GLU A 6 10.23 6.32 3.90
CA GLU A 6 11.22 7.37 3.67
C GLU A 6 12.40 6.86 2.85
N THR A 7 12.88 5.65 3.10
CA THR A 7 13.97 5.05 2.33
C THR A 7 13.56 4.84 0.87
N LEU A 8 12.37 4.29 0.61
CA LEU A 8 11.84 4.14 -0.74
C LEU A 8 11.68 5.50 -1.43
N GLU A 9 11.11 6.49 -0.75
CA GLU A 9 10.87 7.81 -1.32
C GLU A 9 12.18 8.56 -1.60
N LYS A 10 13.22 8.35 -0.78
CA LYS A 10 14.58 8.88 -1.02
C LYS A 10 15.18 8.36 -2.34
N VAL A 11 14.92 7.10 -2.68
CA VAL A 11 15.39 6.52 -3.96
C VAL A 11 14.72 7.24 -5.13
N GLN A 12 13.39 7.42 -5.10
CA GLN A 12 12.69 8.15 -6.17
C GLN A 12 13.15 9.61 -6.26
N ARG A 13 13.28 10.31 -5.13
CA ARG A 13 13.81 11.69 -5.06
C ARG A 13 15.18 11.82 -5.69
N ARG A 14 16.08 10.85 -5.47
CA ARG A 14 17.42 10.86 -6.07
C ARG A 14 17.34 10.58 -7.56
N ALA A 15 16.57 9.58 -7.98
CA ALA A 15 16.38 9.24 -9.38
C ALA A 15 15.83 10.41 -10.20
N THR A 16 14.74 11.05 -9.76
CA THR A 16 14.14 12.17 -10.49
C THR A 16 14.99 13.44 -10.45
N ARG A 17 15.95 13.57 -9.50
CA ARG A 17 16.86 14.73 -9.43
C ARG A 17 17.95 14.66 -10.49
N MET A 18 18.30 13.46 -10.94
CA MET A 18 19.38 13.24 -11.91
C MET A 18 18.95 13.48 -13.36
N ILE A 19 17.66 13.76 -13.59
CA ILE A 19 17.13 14.06 -14.93
C ILE A 19 17.47 15.51 -15.27
N ARG A 20 18.14 15.72 -16.40
CA ARG A 20 18.52 17.05 -16.88
C ARG A 20 17.30 17.95 -17.06
N GLY A 21 17.36 19.18 -16.58
CA GLY A 21 16.26 20.16 -16.63
C GLY A 21 15.27 20.06 -15.46
N LEU A 22 15.45 19.08 -14.57
CA LEU A 22 14.63 18.87 -13.38
C LEU A 22 15.41 19.08 -12.07
N GLU A 23 16.71 19.37 -12.11
CA GLU A 23 17.60 19.34 -10.94
C GLU A 23 17.22 20.36 -9.85
N THR A 24 16.71 21.52 -10.26
CA THR A 24 16.33 22.64 -9.38
C THR A 24 14.89 22.59 -8.92
N LYS A 25 14.06 21.73 -9.54
CA LYS A 25 12.64 21.61 -9.23
C LYS A 25 12.42 20.87 -7.92
N THR A 26 11.35 21.26 -7.21
CA THR A 26 10.91 20.53 -6.02
C THR A 26 10.55 19.09 -6.36
N TYR A 27 10.49 18.22 -5.35
CA TYR A 27 10.19 16.82 -5.62
C TYR A 27 8.79 16.63 -6.23
N GLU A 28 7.83 17.41 -5.73
CA GLU A 28 6.44 17.41 -6.13
C GLU A 28 6.27 17.88 -7.58
N GLU A 29 6.95 18.97 -7.98
CA GLU A 29 6.97 19.45 -9.37
C GLU A 29 7.57 18.42 -10.32
N ARG A 30 8.68 17.79 -9.92
CA ARG A 30 9.30 16.72 -10.72
C ARG A 30 8.36 15.55 -10.95
N LEU A 31 7.62 15.13 -9.92
CA LEU A 31 6.63 14.07 -10.06
C LEU A 31 5.49 14.47 -11.01
N GLN A 32 5.01 15.71 -10.92
CA GLN A 32 3.96 16.23 -11.78
C GLN A 32 4.39 16.26 -13.26
N GLU A 33 5.58 16.79 -13.54
CA GLU A 33 6.10 16.92 -14.90
C GLU A 33 6.42 15.56 -15.55
N LEU A 34 6.88 14.60 -14.75
CA LEU A 34 7.10 13.22 -15.19
C LEU A 34 5.80 12.39 -15.25
N GLY A 35 4.65 12.95 -14.84
CA GLY A 35 3.39 12.19 -14.71
C GLY A 35 3.49 11.01 -13.73
N MET A 36 4.42 11.07 -12.77
CA MET A 36 4.70 9.99 -11.83
C MET A 36 3.94 10.16 -10.52
N ALA A 37 3.43 9.04 -9.99
CA ALA A 37 2.99 8.98 -8.59
C ALA A 37 4.18 8.75 -7.65
N SER A 38 4.04 9.21 -6.40
CA SER A 38 4.97 8.84 -5.32
C SER A 38 5.03 7.33 -5.15
N LEU A 39 6.20 6.80 -4.77
CA LEU A 39 6.39 5.38 -4.51
C LEU A 39 5.48 4.90 -3.38
N VAL A 40 5.23 5.75 -2.36
CA VAL A 40 4.22 5.46 -1.33
C VAL A 40 2.85 5.22 -1.94
N LYS A 41 2.37 6.13 -2.79
CA LYS A 41 1.04 6.00 -3.42
C LYS A 41 0.96 4.76 -4.31
N ARG A 42 2.03 4.45 -5.05
CA ARG A 42 2.13 3.22 -5.85
C ARG A 42 2.10 1.95 -4.99
N ARG A 43 2.87 1.90 -3.90
CA ARG A 43 2.90 0.76 -2.98
C ARG A 43 1.54 0.54 -2.34
N THR A 44 0.90 1.61 -1.88
CA THR A 44 -0.46 1.57 -1.34
C THR A 44 -1.48 1.02 -2.34
N LYS A 45 -1.40 1.42 -3.62
CA LYS A 45 -2.25 0.87 -4.67
C LYS A 45 -1.99 -0.63 -4.89
N GLY A 46 -0.73 -1.04 -4.96
CA GLY A 46 -0.35 -2.46 -5.10
C GLY A 46 -0.82 -3.32 -3.93
N ASP A 47 -0.68 -2.80 -2.72
CA ASP A 47 -1.16 -3.42 -1.49
C ASP A 47 -2.69 -3.67 -1.53
N MET A 48 -3.48 -2.69 -1.98
CA MET A 48 -4.94 -2.84 -2.12
C MET A 48 -5.31 -3.87 -3.20
N ILE A 49 -4.57 -3.90 -4.31
CA ILE A 49 -4.75 -4.90 -5.37
C ILE A 49 -4.46 -6.31 -4.84
N ALA A 50 -3.37 -6.48 -4.08
CA ALA A 50 -3.02 -7.76 -3.48
C ALA A 50 -4.09 -8.25 -2.50
N VAL A 51 -4.60 -7.36 -1.64
CA VAL A 51 -5.74 -7.67 -0.75
C VAL A 51 -6.97 -8.08 -1.55
N PHE A 52 -7.33 -7.35 -2.61
CA PHE A 52 -8.49 -7.68 -3.43
C PHE A 52 -8.35 -9.04 -4.12
N GLN A 53 -7.19 -9.33 -4.73
CA GLN A 53 -6.90 -10.61 -5.38
C GLN A 53 -6.98 -11.77 -4.38
N TYR A 54 -6.45 -11.55 -3.17
CA TYR A 54 -6.52 -12.52 -2.08
C TYR A 54 -7.98 -12.82 -1.69
N LEU A 55 -8.80 -11.78 -1.48
CA LEU A 55 -10.20 -11.94 -1.06
C LEU A 55 -11.11 -12.56 -2.11
N ARG A 56 -10.73 -12.44 -3.39
CA ARG A 56 -11.39 -13.05 -4.55
C ARG A 56 -10.93 -14.49 -4.80
N GLY A 57 -9.91 -14.98 -4.10
CA GLY A 57 -9.35 -16.33 -4.32
C GLY A 57 -8.53 -16.45 -5.60
N CYS A 58 -8.01 -15.33 -6.13
CA CYS A 58 -7.18 -15.33 -7.35
C CYS A 58 -5.73 -15.76 -7.10
N HIS A 59 -5.33 -15.99 -5.85
CA HIS A 59 -4.05 -16.62 -5.51
C HIS A 59 -4.24 -18.15 -5.48
N ARG A 60 -3.58 -18.83 -6.42
CA ARG A 60 -3.76 -20.27 -6.69
C ARG A 60 -3.15 -21.20 -5.63
N GLU A 61 -2.28 -20.73 -4.73
CA GLU A 61 -1.37 -21.64 -3.98
C GLU A 61 -1.33 -21.47 -2.45
N GLU A 62 -1.96 -20.46 -1.85
CA GLU A 62 -1.85 -20.28 -0.39
C GLU A 62 -3.09 -20.81 0.34
N GLY A 63 -3.00 -22.06 0.81
CA GLY A 63 -3.94 -22.65 1.78
C GLY A 63 -3.95 -21.96 3.15
N VAL A 64 -3.21 -20.85 3.32
CA VAL A 64 -3.14 -20.05 4.53
C VAL A 64 -4.08 -18.86 4.39
N LYS A 65 -5.10 -18.77 5.27
CA LYS A 65 -6.06 -17.65 5.32
C LYS A 65 -5.40 -16.37 5.89
N LEU A 66 -4.66 -15.62 5.07
CA LEU A 66 -4.01 -14.35 5.43
C LEU A 66 -4.98 -13.26 5.88
N PHE A 67 -6.20 -13.25 5.34
CA PHE A 67 -7.24 -12.28 5.67
C PHE A 67 -8.55 -12.97 6.04
N SER A 68 -9.16 -12.55 7.14
CA SER A 68 -10.49 -12.99 7.56
C SER A 68 -11.51 -11.88 7.34
N LYS A 69 -12.66 -12.23 6.77
CA LYS A 69 -13.78 -11.32 6.53
C LYS A 69 -14.59 -11.18 7.83
N VAL A 70 -15.04 -9.96 8.13
CA VAL A 70 -16.02 -9.73 9.20
C VAL A 70 -17.37 -10.29 8.74
N PRO A 71 -18.14 -11.00 9.60
CA PRO A 71 -19.47 -11.53 9.26
C PRO A 71 -20.54 -10.42 9.24
N VAL A 72 -20.32 -9.35 8.47
CA VAL A 72 -21.27 -8.26 8.25
C VAL A 72 -21.62 -8.26 6.76
N GLY A 73 -22.90 -8.07 6.44
CA GLY A 73 -23.42 -8.04 5.06
C GLY A 73 -22.68 -7.03 4.18
N GLN A 74 -22.70 -7.25 2.86
CA GLN A 74 -22.04 -6.37 1.90
C GLN A 74 -22.43 -4.91 2.15
N THR A 75 -21.49 -4.12 2.66
CA THR A 75 -21.69 -2.67 2.76
C THR A 75 -21.51 -2.06 1.38
N ARG A 76 -22.20 -0.94 1.12
CA ARG A 76 -22.29 -0.22 -0.18
C ARG A 76 -20.95 0.22 -0.82
N ASN A 77 -19.81 -0.08 -0.19
CA ASN A 77 -18.48 0.34 -0.61
C ASN A 77 -17.69 -0.82 -1.25
N ASN A 78 -16.38 -0.96 -1.02
CA ASN A 78 -15.53 -2.08 -1.48
C ASN A 78 -16.01 -3.53 -1.10
N GLY A 79 -17.20 -3.68 -0.53
CA GLY A 79 -17.97 -4.92 -0.40
C GLY A 79 -17.64 -5.74 0.84
N TRP A 80 -16.44 -5.65 1.38
CA TRP A 80 -15.99 -6.47 2.52
C TRP A 80 -15.26 -5.64 3.57
N LYS A 81 -15.46 -5.95 4.85
CA LYS A 81 -14.58 -5.50 5.93
C LYS A 81 -13.69 -6.66 6.38
N LEU A 82 -12.45 -6.34 6.75
CA LEU A 82 -11.46 -7.29 7.21
C LEU A 82 -11.34 -7.26 8.72
N ASN A 83 -11.25 -8.43 9.34
CA ASN A 83 -10.98 -8.54 10.76
C ASN A 83 -9.55 -8.07 11.03
N LYS A 84 -9.40 -7.15 11.98
CA LYS A 84 -8.11 -6.60 12.37
C LYS A 84 -7.65 -7.31 13.63
N GLU A 85 -6.80 -8.32 13.47
CA GLU A 85 -6.17 -8.95 14.63
C GLU A 85 -5.27 -7.94 15.37
N ARG A 86 -5.34 -7.98 16.70
CA ARG A 86 -4.42 -7.21 17.54
C ARG A 86 -3.10 -7.95 17.59
N PHE A 87 -2.01 -7.27 17.26
CA PHE A 87 -0.66 -7.78 17.38
C PHE A 87 0.15 -6.81 18.24
N ASN A 88 0.96 -7.34 19.16
CA ASN A 88 1.77 -6.55 20.09
C ASN A 88 3.19 -6.29 19.56
N LEU A 89 3.67 -7.10 18.61
CA LEU A 89 5.03 -7.00 18.08
C LEU A 89 5.14 -5.91 17.03
N GLU A 90 6.08 -4.98 17.24
CA GLU A 90 6.35 -3.87 16.32
C GLU A 90 6.78 -4.34 14.92
N ILE A 91 7.46 -5.49 14.84
CA ILE A 91 7.91 -6.12 13.58
C ILE A 91 6.72 -6.44 12.68
N ARG A 92 5.59 -6.89 13.26
CA ARG A 92 4.39 -7.28 12.49
C ARG A 92 3.68 -6.10 11.83
N ARG A 93 3.95 -4.86 12.26
CA ARG A 93 3.32 -3.63 11.70
C ARG A 93 3.55 -3.45 10.21
N ASN A 94 4.66 -3.93 9.68
CA ASN A 94 5.05 -3.69 8.29
C ASN A 94 4.52 -4.75 7.31
N PHE A 95 3.95 -5.85 7.80
CA PHE A 95 3.41 -6.91 6.95
C PHE A 95 2.15 -6.44 6.23
N LEU A 96 1.93 -7.01 5.04
CA LEU A 96 0.76 -6.72 4.20
C LEU A 96 -0.55 -6.95 4.97
N THR A 97 -0.61 -8.01 5.77
CA THR A 97 -1.78 -8.38 6.58
C THR A 97 -2.13 -7.36 7.65
N VAL A 98 -1.23 -6.44 7.98
CA VAL A 98 -1.41 -5.48 9.08
C VAL A 98 -1.57 -4.07 8.56
N ARG A 99 -0.68 -3.63 7.67
CA ARG A 99 -0.63 -2.22 7.24
C ARG A 99 -1.80 -1.81 6.35
N THR A 100 -2.43 -2.77 5.67
CA THR A 100 -3.49 -2.52 4.69
C THR A 100 -4.89 -2.49 5.29
N ILE A 101 -5.13 -3.23 6.38
CA ILE A 101 -6.47 -3.42 6.96
C ILE A 101 -7.13 -2.09 7.32
N ASN A 102 -6.41 -1.16 7.95
CA ASN A 102 -6.98 0.13 8.34
C ASN A 102 -7.40 0.98 7.14
N GLN A 103 -6.67 0.86 6.03
CA GLN A 103 -6.99 1.63 4.83
C GLN A 103 -8.11 0.96 4.04
N TRP A 104 -8.11 -0.37 3.95
CA TRP A 104 -9.21 -1.15 3.38
C TRP A 104 -10.54 -0.89 4.11
N ASN A 105 -10.53 -0.94 5.44
CA ASN A 105 -11.73 -0.72 6.25
C ASN A 105 -12.20 0.75 6.29
N ARG A 106 -11.37 1.71 5.89
CA ARG A 106 -11.77 3.12 5.69
C ARG A 106 -12.29 3.39 4.28
N SER A 107 -11.92 2.52 3.34
CA SER A 107 -12.46 2.49 1.98
C SER A 107 -13.73 1.66 1.92
#